data_AF-B8ABD2-F1
#
_entry.id   AF-B8ABD2-F1
#
_cell.length_a   1.000
_cell.length_b   1.000
_cell.length_c   1.000
_cell.angle_alpha   90.00
_cell.angle_beta   90.00
_cell.angle_gamma   90.00
#
_symmetry.space_group_name_H-M   'P 1'
#
loop_
_entity.id
_entity.type
_entity.pdbx_description
1 polymer ?
#
loop_
_entity_poly.entity_id
_entity_poly.type
_entity_poly.pdbx_seq_one_letter_code
_entity_poly.pdbx_strand_id
1 'polypeptide(L)'
;MTKTKTSNNGSTILVIGGTGIIGRHIVAASLDAGHPTLVLVRPTAASAAVDVDSDKAKLLASLVASGATIVYGDMNDRESLVAAIRRADVVISAVGHRGTVELDGQLKVVEAIKEAGNVKV
;
A
#
# COMPACT_ATOMS: atom_id res chain seq x y z
N MET A 1 -8.96 -13.22 -26.98
CA MET A 1 -7.48 -13.20 -27.00
C MET A 1 -7.01 -11.85 -26.45
N THR A 2 -6.78 -11.74 -25.15
CA THR A 2 -6.11 -10.59 -24.56
C THR A 2 -4.75 -11.06 -24.07
N LYS A 3 -3.70 -10.44 -24.62
CA LYS A 3 -2.30 -10.79 -24.39
C LYS A 3 -1.94 -10.57 -22.92
N THR A 4 -1.64 -11.63 -22.19
CA THR A 4 -0.85 -11.56 -20.95
C THR A 4 0.58 -11.20 -21.33
N LYS A 5 0.91 -9.91 -21.23
CA LYS A 5 2.29 -9.44 -21.30
C LYS A 5 2.83 -9.35 -19.87
N THR A 6 3.23 -10.48 -19.31
CA THR A 6 3.99 -10.50 -18.05
C THR A 6 5.46 -10.26 -18.39
N SER A 7 5.83 -8.99 -18.60
CA SER A 7 7.21 -8.54 -18.50
C SER A 7 7.26 -7.58 -17.31
N ASN A 8 7.86 -8.01 -16.20
CA ASN A 8 8.11 -7.19 -15.02
C ASN A 8 9.11 -6.06 -15.36
N ASN A 9 8.63 -5.00 -16.01
CA ASN A 9 9.45 -3.85 -16.42
C ASN A 9 9.10 -2.55 -15.67
N GLY A 10 8.16 -2.59 -14.72
CA GLY A 10 7.77 -1.44 -13.91
C GLY A 10 8.37 -1.47 -12.50
N SER A 11 8.67 -0.29 -11.93
CA SER A 11 9.00 -0.14 -10.51
C SER A 11 7.94 -0.79 -9.62
N THR A 12 8.35 -1.46 -8.54
CA THR A 12 7.43 -1.95 -7.51
C THR A 12 6.95 -0.77 -6.67
N ILE A 13 5.63 -0.60 -6.55
CA ILE A 13 5.00 0.54 -5.87
C ILE A 13 4.38 0.08 -4.56
N LEU A 14 4.74 0.71 -3.45
CA LEU A 14 4.05 0.58 -2.16
C LEU A 14 3.07 1.74 -1.97
N VAL A 15 1.79 1.43 -1.81
CA VAL A 15 0.75 2.41 -1.49
C VAL A 15 0.37 2.31 -0.01
N ILE A 16 0.64 3.39 0.74
CA ILE A 16 0.22 3.55 2.14
C ILE A 16 -1.14 4.24 2.15
N GLY A 17 -2.13 3.68 2.84
CA GLY A 17 -3.51 4.18 2.80
C GLY A 17 -4.29 3.75 1.55
N GLY A 18 -3.90 2.65 0.90
CA GLY A 18 -4.53 2.14 -0.32
C GLY A 18 -6.01 1.72 -0.19
N THR A 19 -6.54 1.58 1.03
CA THR A 19 -7.98 1.33 1.29
C THR A 19 -8.79 2.61 1.48
N GLY A 20 -8.15 3.79 1.40
CA GLY A 20 -8.81 5.09 1.50
C GLY A 20 -9.55 5.49 0.22
N ILE A 21 -10.21 6.64 0.26
CA ILE A 21 -11.02 7.16 -0.86
C ILE A 21 -10.18 7.35 -2.13
N ILE A 22 -9.02 8.00 -1.98
CA ILE A 22 -8.08 8.22 -3.08
C ILE A 22 -7.16 7.01 -3.27
N GLY A 23 -6.71 6.40 -2.16
CA GLY A 23 -5.78 5.28 -2.19
C GLY A 23 -6.23 4.12 -3.08
N ARG A 24 -7.52 3.76 -3.08
CA ARG A 24 -8.03 2.66 -3.91
C ARG A 24 -7.87 2.91 -5.41
N HIS A 25 -8.01 4.17 -5.83
CA HIS A 25 -7.88 4.57 -7.23
C HIS A 25 -6.41 4.62 -7.65
N ILE A 26 -5.52 5.02 -6.73
CA ILE A 26 -4.07 4.94 -6.95
C ILE A 26 -3.63 3.49 -7.13
N VAL A 27 -4.13 2.56 -6.30
CA VAL A 27 -3.81 1.13 -6.44
C VAL A 27 -4.29 0.59 -7.79
N ALA A 28 -5.52 0.90 -8.19
CA ALA A 28 -6.05 0.48 -9.48
C ALA A 28 -5.22 1.03 -10.65
N ALA A 29 -4.92 2.33 -10.66
CA ALA A 29 -4.12 2.95 -11.71
C ALA A 29 -2.70 2.38 -11.80
N SER A 30 -2.08 2.08 -10.65
CA SER A 30 -0.77 1.43 -10.58
C SER A 30 -0.78 0.03 -11.21
N LEU A 31 -1.80 -0.76 -10.91
CA LEU A 31 -2.00 -2.09 -11.50
C LEU A 31 -2.29 -2.02 -13.00
N ASP A 32 -3.15 -1.11 -13.44
CA ASP A 32 -3.50 -0.89 -14.85
C ASP A 32 -2.28 -0.43 -15.68
N ALA A 33 -1.38 0.34 -15.05
CA ALA A 33 -0.10 0.72 -15.63
C ALA A 33 0.94 -0.42 -15.64
N GLY A 34 0.61 -1.58 -15.05
CA GLY A 34 1.45 -2.78 -15.06
C GLY A 34 2.54 -2.81 -13.98
N HIS A 35 2.42 -2.00 -12.93
CA HIS A 35 3.36 -2.01 -11.81
C HIS A 35 3.01 -3.08 -10.78
N PRO A 36 3.98 -3.88 -10.30
CA PRO A 36 3.80 -4.68 -9.10
C PRO A 36 3.40 -3.75 -7.94
N THR A 37 2.20 -3.94 -7.41
CA THR A 37 1.61 -2.99 -6.46
C THR A 37 1.40 -3.65 -5.10
N LEU A 38 2.10 -3.13 -4.09
CA LEU A 38 1.98 -3.48 -2.69
C LEU A 38 1.02 -2.50 -2.00
N VAL A 39 0.16 -3.00 -1.12
CA VAL A 39 -0.76 -2.17 -0.33
C VAL A 39 -0.51 -2.40 1.15
N LEU A 40 -0.15 -1.35 1.87
CA LEU A 40 0.04 -1.43 3.33
C LEU A 40 -1.32 -1.46 4.03
N VAL A 41 -1.57 -2.51 4.81
CA VAL A 41 -2.82 -2.71 5.55
C VAL A 41 -2.51 -2.92 7.03
N ARG A 42 -3.17 -2.14 7.89
CA ARG A 42 -3.04 -2.28 9.34
C ARG A 42 -3.59 -3.62 9.82
N PRO A 43 -2.93 -4.32 10.77
CA PRO A 43 -3.42 -5.57 11.34
C PRO A 43 -4.85 -5.44 11.92
N THR A 44 -5.18 -4.33 12.56
CA THR A 44 -6.54 -4.05 13.06
C THR A 44 -7.58 -3.90 11.94
N ALA A 45 -7.17 -3.46 10.75
CA ALA A 45 -8.05 -3.45 9.58
C ALA A 45 -8.24 -4.86 9.01
N ALA A 46 -7.27 -5.76 9.17
CA ALA A 46 -7.43 -7.19 8.88
C ALA A 46 -8.40 -7.84 9.88
N SER A 47 -8.32 -7.46 11.16
CA SER A 47 -9.28 -7.85 12.21
C SER A 47 -10.68 -7.23 12.04
N ALA A 48 -10.85 -6.16 11.27
CA ALA A 48 -12.17 -5.67 10.86
C ALA A 48 -12.63 -6.25 9.51
N ALA A 49 -11.73 -6.96 8.80
CA ALA A 49 -12.02 -7.67 7.56
C ALA A 49 -12.38 -9.15 7.78
N VAL A 50 -12.21 -9.68 9.00
CA VAL A 50 -12.73 -11.00 9.39
C VAL A 50 -14.26 -11.02 9.49
N ASP A 51 -14.89 -9.84 9.67
CA ASP A 51 -16.30 -9.66 9.34
C ASP A 51 -16.41 -9.55 7.82
N VAL A 52 -16.73 -10.67 7.17
CA VAL A 52 -16.82 -10.84 5.71
C VAL A 52 -17.74 -9.80 5.05
N ASP A 53 -18.66 -9.21 5.81
CA ASP A 53 -19.61 -8.21 5.33
C ASP A 53 -19.14 -6.75 5.42
N SER A 54 -17.97 -6.46 6.00
CA SER A 54 -17.49 -5.08 6.07
C SER A 54 -17.05 -4.56 4.71
N ASP A 55 -17.37 -3.30 4.39
CA ASP A 55 -16.96 -2.65 3.13
C ASP A 55 -15.45 -2.70 2.90
N LYS A 56 -14.66 -2.73 3.98
CA LYS A 56 -13.20 -2.86 3.91
C LYS A 56 -12.75 -4.27 3.53
N ALA A 57 -13.42 -5.32 4.01
CA ALA A 57 -13.14 -6.70 3.62
C ALA A 57 -13.36 -6.89 2.11
N LYS A 58 -14.52 -6.43 1.62
CA LYS A 58 -14.90 -6.47 0.21
C LYS A 58 -13.91 -5.68 -0.66
N LEU A 59 -13.50 -4.49 -0.20
CA LEU A 59 -12.48 -3.70 -0.90
C LEU A 59 -11.13 -4.42 -0.95
N LEU A 60 -10.63 -4.94 0.17
CA LEU A 60 -9.35 -5.67 0.20
C LEU A 60 -9.37 -6.90 -0.72
N ALA A 61 -10.46 -7.68 -0.67
CA ALA A 61 -10.66 -8.82 -1.57
C ALA A 61 -10.65 -8.38 -3.04
N SER A 62 -11.30 -7.27 -3.38
CA SER A 62 -11.29 -6.73 -4.74
C SER A 62 -9.90 -6.29 -5.20
N LEU A 63 -9.10 -5.66 -4.33
CA LEU A 63 -7.74 -5.24 -4.66
C LEU A 63 -6.83 -6.44 -4.92
N VAL A 64 -6.94 -7.49 -4.10
CA VAL A 64 -6.20 -8.75 -4.29
C VAL A 64 -6.62 -9.44 -5.57
N ALA A 65 -7.93 -9.51 -5.86
CA ALA A 65 -8.45 -10.08 -7.10
C ALA A 65 -7.94 -9.34 -8.35
N SER A 66 -7.71 -8.02 -8.25
CA SER A 66 -7.10 -7.21 -9.30
C SER A 66 -5.57 -7.34 -9.40
N GLY A 67 -4.93 -8.11 -8.50
CA GLY A 67 -3.48 -8.38 -8.53
C GLY A 67 -2.65 -7.59 -7.53
N ALA A 68 -3.25 -6.82 -6.62
CA ALA A 68 -2.51 -6.17 -5.54
C ALA A 68 -1.97 -7.19 -4.54
N THR A 69 -0.77 -6.94 -4.01
CA THR A 69 -0.20 -7.73 -2.91
C THR A 69 -0.38 -6.99 -1.59
N ILE A 70 -1.04 -7.63 -0.62
CA ILE A 70 -1.21 -7.06 0.71
C ILE A 70 0.08 -7.22 1.52
N VAL A 71 0.50 -6.13 2.15
CA VAL A 71 1.58 -6.11 3.13
C VAL A 71 0.99 -5.65 4.46
N TYR A 72 1.07 -6.50 5.47
CA TYR A 72 0.60 -6.15 6.80
C TYR A 72 1.66 -5.33 7.54
N GLY A 73 1.24 -4.19 8.07
CA GLY A 73 2.10 -3.29 8.84
C GLY A 73 1.35 -2.03 9.27
N ASP A 74 1.97 -1.24 10.14
CA ASP A 74 1.41 0.02 10.61
C ASP A 74 2.40 1.15 10.34
N MET A 75 1.89 2.30 9.88
CA MET A 75 2.72 3.50 9.67
C MET A 75 3.33 4.03 10.98
N ASN A 76 2.74 3.67 12.12
CA ASN A 76 3.26 4.03 13.45
C ASN A 76 4.21 2.98 14.02
N ASP A 77 4.32 1.81 13.39
CA ASP A 77 5.25 0.77 13.76
C ASP A 77 6.45 0.80 12.80
N ARG A 78 7.59 1.29 13.32
CA ARG A 78 8.76 1.55 12.49
C ARG A 78 9.29 0.29 11.81
N GLU A 79 9.32 -0.84 12.52
CA GLU A 79 9.88 -2.09 12.00
C GLU A 79 9.07 -2.63 10.81
N SER A 80 7.74 -2.72 10.95
CA SER A 80 6.88 -3.17 9.86
C SER A 80 6.86 -2.19 8.68
N LEU A 81 6.94 -0.88 8.94
CA LEU A 81 7.00 0.13 7.89
C LEU A 81 8.29 0.04 7.08
N VAL A 82 9.46 -0.07 7.73
CA VAL A 82 10.75 -0.25 7.05
C VAL A 82 10.76 -1.57 6.27
N ALA A 83 10.26 -2.66 6.87
CA ALA A 83 10.18 -3.95 6.20
C ALA A 83 9.28 -3.90 4.94
N ALA A 84 8.18 -3.14 4.98
CA ALA A 84 7.32 -2.93 3.83
C ALA A 84 8.02 -2.10 2.73
N ILE A 85 8.70 -1.01 3.11
CA ILE A 85 9.39 -0.12 2.17
C ILE A 85 10.55 -0.82 1.46
N ARG A 86 11.28 -1.71 2.15
CA ARG A 86 12.37 -2.52 1.54
C ARG A 86 11.92 -3.42 0.38
N ARG A 87 10.62 -3.64 0.24
CA ARG A 87 10.04 -4.45 -0.83
C ARG A 87 9.61 -3.65 -2.05
N ALA A 88 9.76 -2.32 -2.03
CA ALA A 88 9.28 -1.42 -3.09
C ALA A 88 10.36 -0.44 -3.56
N ASP A 89 10.30 -0.08 -4.83
CA ASP A 89 11.15 0.94 -5.45
C ASP A 89 10.60 2.36 -5.23
N VAL A 90 9.27 2.48 -5.12
CA VAL A 90 8.53 3.74 -5.04
C VAL A 90 7.51 3.63 -3.91
N VAL A 91 7.36 4.69 -3.13
CA VAL A 91 6.37 4.78 -2.05
C VAL A 91 5.39 5.92 -2.35
N ILE A 92 4.10 5.62 -2.33
CA ILE A 92 3.02 6.61 -2.47
C ILE A 92 2.21 6.62 -1.17
N SER A 93 2.18 7.77 -0.49
CA SER A 93 1.32 7.97 0.67
C SER A 93 0.00 8.61 0.26
N ALA A 94 -1.10 7.92 0.55
CA ALA A 94 -2.48 8.38 0.35
C ALA A 94 -3.26 8.34 1.68
N VAL A 95 -2.57 8.57 2.79
CA VAL A 95 -3.18 8.63 4.12
C VAL A 95 -4.11 9.83 4.24
N GLY A 96 -5.21 9.65 4.97
CA GLY A 96 -6.12 10.75 5.26
C GLY A 96 -5.49 11.75 6.22
N HIS A 97 -6.09 12.95 6.29
CA HIS A 97 -5.72 13.97 7.27
C HIS A 97 -6.93 14.23 8.18
N ARG A 98 -7.28 13.23 9.00
CA ARG A 98 -8.38 13.32 9.98
C ARG A 98 -7.92 13.84 11.34
N GLY A 99 -6.62 14.05 11.54
CA GLY A 99 -6.04 14.69 12.73
C GLY A 99 -4.51 14.89 12.66
N THR A 100 -3.93 15.46 13.71
CA THR A 100 -2.47 15.74 13.83
C THR A 100 -1.61 14.48 13.77
N VAL A 101 -2.13 13.35 14.26
CA VAL A 101 -1.43 12.04 14.27
C VAL A 101 -1.08 11.57 12.86
N GLU A 102 -1.88 11.88 11.85
CA GLU A 102 -1.61 11.47 10.46
C GLU A 102 -0.58 12.37 9.75
N LEU A 103 -0.39 13.61 10.22
CA LEU A 103 0.69 14.49 9.75
C LEU A 103 2.05 14.01 10.28
N ASP A 104 2.14 13.70 11.58
CA ASP A 104 3.35 13.11 12.18
C ASP A 104 3.67 11.75 11.56
N GLY A 105 2.63 11.01 11.15
CA GLY A 105 2.78 9.75 10.43
C GLY A 105 3.56 9.87 9.13
N GLN A 106 3.43 10.96 8.39
CA GLN A 106 4.18 11.16 7.14
C GLN A 106 5.67 11.41 7.39
N LEU A 107 6.04 12.06 8.49
CA LEU A 107 7.44 12.21 8.88
C LEU A 107 8.07 10.84 9.17
N LYS A 108 7.34 9.93 9.82
CA LYS A 108 7.78 8.54 10.05
C LYS A 108 8.00 7.78 8.74
N VAL A 109 7.17 8.02 7.73
CA VAL A 109 7.37 7.44 6.38
C VAL A 109 8.68 7.94 5.78
N VAL A 110 8.97 9.24 5.87
CA VAL A 110 10.24 9.80 5.36
C VAL A 110 11.45 9.20 6.09
N GLU A 111 11.38 9.08 7.42
CA GLU A 111 12.44 8.44 8.21
C GLU A 111 12.63 6.97 7.83
N ALA A 112 11.55 6.22 7.67
CA ALA A 112 11.60 4.83 7.26
C ALA A 112 12.12 4.64 5.82
N ILE A 113 11.82 5.58 4.91
CA ILE A 113 12.41 5.61 3.56
C ILE A 113 13.93 5.78 3.64
N LYS A 114 14.41 6.73 4.46
CA LYS A 114 15.85 6.95 4.68
C LYS A 114 16.52 5.71 5.28
N GLU A 115 15.88 5.06 6.25
CA GLU A 115 16.39 3.85 6.90
C GLU A 115 16.41 2.64 5.94
N ALA A 116 15.42 2.52 5.05
CA ALA A 116 15.34 1.42 4.10
C ALA A 116 16.39 1.55 2.98
N GLY A 117 16.66 2.77 2.50
CA GLY A 117 17.77 3.08 1.60
C GLY A 117 17.63 2.56 0.16
N ASN A 118 16.49 1.95 -0.20
CA ASN A 118 16.25 1.32 -1.50
C ASN A 118 15.21 2.06 -2.37
N VAL A 119 14.59 3.13 -1.85
CA VAL A 119 13.59 3.91 -2.59
C VAL A 119 14.27 4.85 -3.58
N LYS A 120 13.76 4.92 -4.80
CA LYS A 120 14.27 5.79 -5.87
C LYS A 120 14.11 7.27 -5.49
N VAL A 121 15.14 8.06 -5.77
CA VAL A 121 15.21 9.52 -5.52
C VAL A 121 15.23 10.27 -6.84
#